data_AF-A0A1Q6YJL4-F1
#
_entry.id   AF-A0A1Q6YJL4-F1
#
_cell.length_a   1.000
_cell.length_b   1.000
_cell.length_c   1.000
_cell.angle_alpha   90.00
_cell.angle_beta   90.00
_cell.angle_gamma   90.00
#
_symmetry.space_group_name_H-M   'P 1'
#
loop_
_entity.id
_entity.type
_entity.pdbx_description
1 polymer ?
#
loop_
_entity_poly.entity_id
_entity_poly.type
_entity_poly.pdbx_seq_one_letter_code
_entity_poly.pdbx_strand_id
1 'polypeptide(L)'
;MAFSAFAARAQSLTAGSASVSNLAPPPRTFFPHNWVRGYTDFEVAPSHNEPDLGRCTFPQPASAGGTASTCTAYARYLYSGYIEFQPLGRTAARHFFVFFQPKFSFGRNIPQLTYTASMAPIAYDRSIGVGFQLPKNFELRATQHQVDWLGRYSRPLGTADLHTNGSYGLYATFGVRWSFGGYGHQGAPAVY
;
A
#
# COMPACT_ATOMS: atom_id res chain seq x y z
N MET A 1 14.36 -70.72 41.07
CA MET A 1 14.02 -69.30 41.15
C MET A 1 15.29 -68.49 40.97
N ALA A 2 15.30 -67.64 39.95
CA ALA A 2 16.37 -66.70 39.62
C ALA A 2 16.48 -65.59 40.67
N PHE A 3 17.65 -64.95 40.81
CA PHE A 3 17.84 -63.56 40.38
C PHE A 3 19.35 -63.24 40.30
N SER A 4 19.67 -62.57 39.20
CA SER A 4 21.00 -62.39 38.63
C SER A 4 21.71 -61.16 39.20
N ALA A 5 23.04 -61.23 39.24
CA ALA A 5 23.93 -60.13 39.56
C ALA A 5 23.80 -58.98 38.55
N PHE A 6 23.65 -57.75 39.05
CA PHE A 6 23.70 -56.53 38.24
C PHE A 6 25.15 -56.18 37.91
N ALA A 7 25.55 -56.33 36.65
CA ALA A 7 26.78 -55.76 36.11
C ALA A 7 26.51 -54.32 35.65
N ALA A 8 27.20 -53.35 36.25
CA ALA A 8 27.17 -51.95 35.83
C ALA A 8 27.83 -51.82 34.45
N ARG A 9 27.02 -51.49 33.43
CA ARG A 9 27.49 -51.22 32.07
C ARG A 9 27.61 -49.70 31.89
N ALA A 10 28.84 -49.20 31.88
CA ALA A 10 29.13 -47.84 31.47
C ALA A 10 28.70 -47.66 29.99
N GLN A 11 27.71 -46.82 29.74
CA GLN A 11 27.34 -46.40 28.39
C GLN A 11 28.07 -45.10 28.10
N SER A 12 29.18 -45.22 27.38
CA SER A 12 29.79 -44.12 26.64
C SER A 12 28.83 -43.70 25.52
N LEU A 13 28.00 -42.69 25.80
CA LEU A 13 27.24 -42.01 24.77
C LEU A 13 28.21 -41.14 23.97
N THR A 14 28.56 -41.64 22.78
CA THR A 14 29.19 -40.87 21.71
C THR A 14 28.34 -39.63 21.45
N ALA A 15 28.87 -38.45 21.78
CA ALA A 15 28.33 -37.18 21.36
C ALA A 15 28.47 -37.10 19.82
N GLY A 16 27.45 -37.60 19.11
CA GLY A 16 27.25 -37.31 17.70
C GLY A 16 27.01 -35.82 17.57
N SER A 17 28.02 -35.11 17.07
CA SER A 17 27.93 -33.69 16.74
C SER A 17 26.86 -33.51 15.68
N ALA A 18 25.62 -33.22 16.11
CA ALA A 18 24.56 -32.76 15.24
C ALA A 18 24.91 -31.34 14.79
N SER A 19 25.73 -31.25 13.74
CA SER A 19 25.84 -30.06 12.93
C SER A 19 24.45 -29.79 12.34
N VAL A 20 23.66 -28.97 13.03
CA VAL A 20 22.54 -28.26 12.42
C VAL A 20 23.19 -27.31 11.41
N SER A 21 23.30 -27.78 10.18
CA SER A 21 23.73 -26.97 9.06
C SER A 21 22.71 -25.85 8.89
N ASN A 22 23.01 -24.68 9.44
CA ASN A 22 22.34 -23.40 9.16
C ASN A 22 22.64 -22.92 7.72
N LEU A 23 22.64 -23.84 6.76
CA LEU A 23 22.75 -23.51 5.34
C LEU A 23 21.40 -22.91 4.95
N ALA A 24 21.40 -21.59 4.76
CA ALA A 24 20.25 -20.89 4.22
C ALA A 24 19.78 -21.62 2.94
N PRO A 25 18.47 -21.94 2.83
CA PRO A 25 17.97 -22.65 1.67
C PRO A 25 18.34 -21.90 0.39
N PRO A 26 18.67 -22.61 -0.70
CA PRO A 26 19.07 -21.98 -1.94
C PRO A 26 17.99 -21.01 -2.43
N PRO A 27 18.38 -19.82 -2.94
CA PRO A 27 17.43 -18.78 -3.33
C PRO A 27 16.49 -19.29 -4.42
N ARG A 28 15.18 -19.19 -4.16
CA ARG A 28 14.12 -19.63 -5.08
C ARG A 28 14.09 -18.75 -6.33
N THR A 29 13.94 -19.37 -7.50
CA THR A 29 13.82 -18.65 -8.79
C THR A 29 12.53 -17.85 -8.88
N PHE A 30 11.41 -18.45 -8.46
CA PHE A 30 10.09 -17.84 -8.39
C PHE A 30 9.63 -17.75 -6.94
N PHE A 31 8.87 -16.70 -6.63
CA PHE A 31 8.29 -16.42 -5.31
C PHE A 31 9.32 -16.56 -4.19
N PRO A 32 10.39 -15.73 -4.20
CA PRO A 32 11.35 -15.68 -3.10
C PRO A 32 10.66 -15.30 -1.78
N HIS A 33 11.36 -15.47 -0.65
CA HIS A 33 10.86 -14.91 0.60
C HIS A 33 10.61 -13.41 0.45
N ASN A 34 9.50 -12.91 1.00
CA ASN A 34 9.04 -11.52 0.87
C ASN A 34 8.70 -11.07 -0.57
N TRP A 35 8.30 -12.00 -1.45
CA TRP A 35 7.83 -11.67 -2.81
C TRP A 35 6.55 -10.81 -2.83
N VAL A 36 5.80 -10.77 -1.72
CA VAL A 36 4.75 -9.79 -1.46
C VAL A 36 5.14 -8.98 -0.24
N ARG A 37 5.03 -7.66 -0.34
CA ARG A 37 5.25 -6.74 0.77
C ARG A 37 4.31 -5.57 0.67
N GLY A 38 3.99 -4.94 1.79
CA GLY A 38 3.01 -3.88 1.80
C GLY A 38 2.75 -3.31 3.17
N TYR A 39 1.88 -2.31 3.20
CA TYR A 39 1.34 -1.70 4.40
C TYR A 39 -0.10 -1.25 4.16
N THR A 40 -0.80 -0.98 5.26
CA THR A 40 -2.14 -0.37 5.25
C THR A 40 -2.16 0.70 6.31
N ASP A 41 -2.65 1.88 5.96
CA ASP A 41 -2.73 3.02 6.85
C ASP A 41 -4.17 3.46 7.01
N PHE A 42 -4.52 3.84 8.24
CA PHE A 42 -5.81 4.44 8.56
C PHE A 42 -5.56 5.81 9.18
N GLU A 43 -6.12 6.83 8.55
CA GLU A 43 -5.95 8.22 8.95
C GLU A 43 -7.32 8.85 9.19
N VAL A 44 -7.36 9.76 10.17
CA VAL A 44 -8.56 10.53 10.50
C VAL A 44 -8.19 12.00 10.45
N ALA A 45 -8.83 12.73 9.55
CA ALA A 45 -8.70 14.17 9.48
C ALA A 45 -9.46 14.81 10.67
N PRO A 46 -8.81 15.72 11.41
CA PRO A 46 -9.49 16.50 12.44
C PRO A 46 -10.45 17.51 11.80
N SER A 47 -11.36 18.03 12.63
CA SER A 47 -12.35 19.00 12.18
C SER A 47 -11.73 20.22 11.50
N HIS A 48 -12.30 20.59 10.36
CA HIS A 48 -11.90 21.73 9.54
C HIS A 48 -10.56 21.53 8.80
N ASN A 49 -9.98 20.33 8.83
CA ASN A 49 -8.79 19.97 8.06
C ASN A 49 -9.03 18.75 7.16
N GLU A 50 -10.28 18.51 6.78
CA GLU A 50 -10.64 17.45 5.84
C GLU A 50 -10.07 17.75 4.44
N PRO A 51 -9.34 16.81 3.80
CA PRO A 51 -8.94 16.98 2.42
C PRO A 51 -10.15 17.02 1.49
N ASP A 52 -10.16 18.01 0.59
CA ASP A 52 -11.04 18.04 -0.57
C ASP A 52 -10.48 17.12 -1.66
N LEU A 53 -11.32 16.21 -2.16
CA LEU A 53 -10.97 15.34 -3.27
C LEU A 53 -11.07 16.03 -4.65
N GLY A 54 -11.33 17.34 -4.70
CA GLY A 54 -11.19 18.13 -5.93
C GLY A 54 -12.20 17.78 -7.02
N ARG A 55 -13.37 17.26 -6.63
CA ARG A 55 -14.43 16.86 -7.56
C ARG A 55 -15.16 18.06 -8.16
N CYS A 56 -15.28 19.11 -7.37
CA CYS A 56 -15.97 20.33 -7.72
C CYS A 56 -15.05 21.24 -8.54
N THR A 57 -15.58 21.88 -9.58
CA THR A 57 -14.84 22.92 -10.30
C THR A 57 -14.53 24.10 -9.40
N PHE A 58 -13.34 24.68 -9.54
CA PHE A 58 -12.91 25.86 -8.79
C PHE A 58 -12.52 27.00 -9.75
N PRO A 59 -13.02 28.23 -9.53
CA PRO A 59 -13.96 28.64 -8.49
C PRO A 59 -15.38 28.06 -8.71
N GLN A 60 -16.07 27.73 -7.62
CA GLN A 60 -17.42 27.15 -7.65
C GLN A 60 -18.43 28.20 -8.16
N PRO A 61 -19.16 27.96 -9.27
CA PRO A 61 -20.13 28.93 -9.76
C PRO A 61 -21.30 29.07 -8.78
N ALA A 62 -21.76 30.31 -8.55
CA ALA A 62 -22.88 30.58 -7.64
C ALA A 62 -24.16 29.83 -8.06
N SER A 63 -24.36 29.62 -9.35
CA SER A 63 -25.47 28.84 -9.92
C SER A 63 -25.47 27.35 -9.54
N ALA A 64 -24.35 26.81 -9.04
CA ALA A 64 -24.23 25.42 -8.61
C ALA A 64 -24.23 25.25 -7.09
N GLY A 65 -24.42 26.33 -6.32
CA GLY A 65 -24.44 26.32 -4.86
C GLY A 65 -23.17 26.86 -4.19
N GLY A 66 -22.20 27.38 -4.97
CA GLY A 66 -20.98 28.00 -4.43
C GLY A 66 -20.21 27.05 -3.51
N THR A 67 -19.87 27.51 -2.30
CA THR A 67 -19.15 26.70 -1.30
C THR A 67 -19.97 25.53 -0.73
N ALA A 68 -21.29 25.51 -0.95
CA ALA A 68 -22.20 24.45 -0.51
C ALA A 68 -22.66 23.55 -1.66
N SER A 69 -21.95 23.56 -2.80
CA SER A 69 -22.34 22.73 -3.95
C SER A 69 -22.38 21.25 -3.57
N THR A 70 -23.33 20.55 -4.17
CA THR A 70 -23.59 19.11 -3.95
C THR A 70 -22.40 18.22 -4.30
N CYS A 71 -21.50 18.67 -5.18
CA CYS A 71 -20.30 17.94 -5.60
C CYS A 71 -19.16 17.95 -4.55
N THR A 72 -19.26 18.75 -3.49
CA THR A 72 -18.16 18.92 -2.52
C THR A 72 -17.86 17.59 -1.82
N ALA A 73 -16.59 17.18 -1.80
CA ALA A 73 -16.18 15.83 -1.43
C ALA A 73 -15.04 15.85 -0.40
N TYR A 74 -15.36 16.32 0.81
CA TYR A 74 -14.39 16.35 1.91
C TYR A 74 -14.35 15.02 2.66
N ALA A 75 -13.19 14.37 2.63
CA ALA A 75 -12.97 13.08 3.27
C ALA A 75 -12.48 13.27 4.70
N ARG A 76 -13.07 12.53 5.64
CA ARG A 76 -12.65 12.54 7.05
C ARG A 76 -11.86 11.29 7.42
N TYR A 77 -12.29 10.14 6.93
CA TYR A 77 -11.61 8.88 7.18
C TYR A 77 -10.95 8.43 5.89
N LEU A 78 -9.66 8.15 5.95
CA LEU A 78 -8.87 7.73 4.82
C LEU A 78 -8.28 6.36 5.18
N TYR A 79 -8.56 5.38 4.33
CA TYR A 79 -7.94 4.06 4.44
C TYR A 79 -7.10 3.83 3.20
N SER A 80 -5.79 3.72 3.36
CA SER A 80 -4.87 3.53 2.25
C SER A 80 -4.07 2.25 2.40
N GLY A 81 -3.47 1.80 1.31
CA GLY A 81 -2.52 0.71 1.36
C GLY A 81 -1.50 0.79 0.24
N TYR A 82 -0.49 -0.05 0.38
CA TYR A 82 0.51 -0.31 -0.63
C TYR A 82 0.77 -1.80 -0.64
N ILE A 83 0.74 -2.41 -1.81
CA ILE A 83 1.13 -3.80 -2.00
C ILE A 83 2.08 -3.86 -3.18
N GLU A 84 3.18 -4.56 -3.01
CA GLU A 84 4.20 -4.76 -4.03
C GLU A 84 4.45 -6.24 -4.23
N PHE A 85 4.56 -6.63 -5.50
CA PHE A 85 4.75 -7.98 -5.97
C PHE A 85 6.07 -8.08 -6.75
N GLN A 86 6.96 -8.94 -6.27
CA GLN A 86 8.28 -9.20 -6.84
C GLN A 86 8.47 -10.72 -7.00
N PRO A 87 7.86 -11.34 -8.02
CA PRO A 87 7.78 -12.80 -8.14
C PRO A 87 9.11 -13.45 -8.56
N LEU A 88 10.11 -12.69 -8.98
CA LEU A 88 11.37 -13.21 -9.51
C LEU A 88 12.51 -12.96 -8.54
N GLY A 89 13.15 -14.04 -8.07
CA GLY A 89 14.24 -13.94 -7.07
C GLY A 89 15.65 -14.06 -7.65
N ARG A 90 15.81 -14.82 -8.75
CA ARG A 90 17.14 -15.23 -9.24
C ARG A 90 17.51 -14.67 -10.61
N THR A 91 16.55 -14.14 -11.37
CA THR A 91 16.77 -13.64 -12.74
C THR A 91 17.15 -12.15 -12.75
N ALA A 92 17.62 -11.63 -13.89
CA ALA A 92 17.87 -10.19 -14.07
C ALA A 92 16.62 -9.33 -13.80
N ALA A 93 15.43 -9.90 -14.01
CA ALA A 93 14.15 -9.28 -13.72
C ALA A 93 13.79 -9.28 -12.22
N ARG A 94 14.69 -9.73 -11.33
CA ARG A 94 14.52 -9.56 -9.87
C ARG A 94 14.33 -8.09 -9.48
N HIS A 95 14.81 -7.14 -10.28
CA HIS A 95 14.66 -5.71 -9.98
C HIS A 95 13.31 -5.13 -10.42
N PHE A 96 12.52 -5.90 -11.16
CA PHE A 96 11.19 -5.51 -11.59
C PHE A 96 10.15 -5.86 -10.53
N PHE A 97 9.24 -4.93 -10.25
CA PHE A 97 8.13 -5.14 -9.35
C PHE A 97 6.85 -4.49 -9.89
N VAL A 98 5.71 -5.05 -9.51
CA VAL A 98 4.40 -4.44 -9.75
C VAL A 98 3.87 -3.98 -8.40
N PHE A 99 3.27 -2.81 -8.35
CA PHE A 99 2.67 -2.31 -7.12
C PHE A 99 1.24 -1.83 -7.34
N PHE A 100 0.50 -1.86 -6.25
CA PHE A 100 -0.89 -1.48 -6.18
C PHE A 100 -1.13 -0.65 -4.91
N GLN A 101 -1.80 0.49 -5.07
CA GLN A 101 -2.09 1.47 -4.02
C GLN A 101 -3.59 1.75 -4.00
N PRO A 102 -4.36 1.06 -3.15
CA PRO A 102 -5.74 1.43 -2.90
C PRO A 102 -5.82 2.58 -1.90
N LYS A 103 -6.75 3.51 -2.11
CA LYS A 103 -7.13 4.56 -1.16
C LYS A 103 -8.64 4.70 -1.14
N PHE A 104 -9.25 4.52 0.02
CA PHE A 104 -10.67 4.69 0.24
C PHE A 104 -10.90 5.94 1.07
N SER A 105 -11.78 6.80 0.57
CA SER A 105 -12.15 8.04 1.23
C SER A 105 -13.59 7.97 1.70
N PHE A 106 -13.80 8.28 2.98
CA PHE A 106 -15.11 8.30 3.61
C PHE A 106 -15.37 9.62 4.32
N GLY A 107 -16.62 10.06 4.30
CA GLY A 107 -17.02 11.30 4.92
C GLY A 107 -18.38 11.77 4.42
N ARG A 108 -19.01 12.64 5.20
CA ARG A 108 -20.17 13.41 4.75
C ARG A 108 -20.14 14.79 5.40
N ASN A 109 -19.04 15.50 5.19
CA ASN A 109 -18.81 16.80 5.81
C ASN A 109 -18.68 17.86 4.74
N ILE A 110 -19.30 19.01 5.00
CA ILE A 110 -18.92 20.26 4.37
C ILE A 110 -18.26 21.04 5.52
N PRO A 111 -16.94 21.28 5.47
CA PRO A 111 -16.25 22.03 6.50
C PRO A 111 -17.02 23.30 6.84
N GLN A 112 -17.17 23.58 8.15
CA GLN A 112 -17.87 24.76 8.68
C GLN A 112 -19.40 24.81 8.51
N LEU A 113 -20.01 23.99 7.64
CA LEU A 113 -21.45 24.03 7.35
C LEU A 113 -22.22 22.83 7.92
N THR A 114 -21.67 21.63 7.81
CA THR A 114 -22.30 20.41 8.35
C THR A 114 -21.25 19.42 8.77
N TYR A 115 -21.25 19.10 10.07
CA TYR A 115 -20.25 18.24 10.69
C TYR A 115 -20.89 16.96 11.21
N THR A 116 -20.83 15.91 10.41
CA THR A 116 -21.31 14.58 10.77
C THR A 116 -20.12 13.61 10.82
N ALA A 117 -19.94 12.86 11.90
CA ALA A 117 -18.89 11.84 12.01
C ALA A 117 -19.17 10.60 11.12
N SER A 118 -19.79 10.80 9.96
CA SER A 118 -20.32 9.78 9.05
C SER A 118 -19.21 9.14 8.22
N MET A 119 -19.15 7.81 8.22
CA MET A 119 -18.29 7.00 7.35
C MET A 119 -18.99 6.69 6.00
N ALA A 120 -19.64 7.68 5.39
CA ALA A 120 -20.29 7.48 4.11
C ALA A 120 -19.21 7.34 3.01
N PRO A 121 -19.29 6.36 2.09
CA PRO A 121 -18.29 6.19 1.05
C PRO A 121 -18.34 7.35 0.07
N ILE A 122 -17.16 7.92 -0.23
CA ILE A 122 -17.00 9.03 -1.18
C ILE A 122 -16.33 8.53 -2.46
N ALA A 123 -15.15 7.94 -2.34
CA ALA A 123 -14.32 7.58 -3.47
C ALA A 123 -13.41 6.40 -3.15
N TYR A 124 -13.10 5.65 -4.20
CA TYR A 124 -12.05 4.66 -4.23
C TYR A 124 -11.03 5.07 -5.29
N ASP A 125 -9.86 5.47 -4.84
CA ASP A 125 -8.71 5.79 -5.66
C ASP A 125 -7.81 4.57 -5.74
N ARG A 126 -7.47 4.18 -6.96
CA ARG A 126 -6.61 3.06 -7.27
C ARG A 126 -5.43 3.55 -8.10
N SER A 127 -4.23 3.31 -7.58
CA SER A 127 -3.00 3.50 -8.34
C SER A 127 -2.37 2.13 -8.61
N ILE A 128 -2.20 1.78 -9.87
CA ILE A 128 -1.47 0.57 -10.28
C ILE A 128 -0.23 0.98 -11.04
N GLY A 129 0.89 0.31 -10.77
CA GLY A 129 2.13 0.68 -11.42
C GLY A 129 3.14 -0.44 -11.50
N VAL A 130 4.16 -0.17 -12.29
CA VAL A 130 5.35 -1.01 -12.42
C VAL A 130 6.55 -0.19 -12.01
N GLY A 131 7.54 -0.86 -11.44
CA GLY A 131 8.78 -0.23 -11.03
C GLY A 131 9.99 -1.09 -11.30
N PHE A 132 11.13 -0.41 -11.38
CA PHE A 132 12.43 -1.02 -11.59
C PHE A 132 13.45 -0.47 -10.59
N GLN A 133 14.08 -1.36 -9.84
CA GLN A 133 15.10 -1.02 -8.86
C GLN A 133 16.44 -0.76 -9.56
N LEU A 134 17.00 0.41 -9.29
CA LEU A 134 18.32 0.83 -9.75
C LEU A 134 19.33 0.75 -8.58
N PRO A 135 20.64 0.72 -8.88
CA PRO A 135 21.68 0.84 -7.86
C PRO A 135 21.52 2.15 -7.05
N LYS A 136 22.11 2.17 -5.83
CA LYS A 136 22.13 3.35 -4.94
C LYS A 136 20.74 3.82 -4.48
N ASN A 137 19.83 2.87 -4.24
CA ASN A 137 18.49 3.11 -3.69
C ASN A 137 17.59 3.98 -4.57
N PHE A 138 17.78 3.94 -5.89
CA PHE A 138 16.89 4.58 -6.85
C PHE A 138 15.84 3.58 -7.35
N GLU A 139 14.62 4.05 -7.60
CA GLU A 139 13.56 3.28 -8.21
C GLU A 139 12.91 4.11 -9.31
N LEU A 140 12.80 3.55 -10.52
CA LEU A 140 11.95 4.10 -11.57
C LEU A 140 10.55 3.56 -11.42
N ARG A 141 9.54 4.40 -11.60
CA ARG A 141 8.13 4.03 -11.45
C ARG A 141 7.28 4.62 -12.56
N ALA A 142 6.42 3.80 -13.12
CA ALA A 142 5.31 4.22 -13.96
C ALA A 142 4.00 3.84 -13.25
N THR A 143 3.13 4.81 -13.04
CA THR A 143 1.89 4.62 -12.26
C THR A 143 0.70 5.15 -13.04
N GLN A 144 -0.36 4.37 -13.12
CA GLN A 144 -1.67 4.80 -13.57
C GLN A 144 -2.55 5.03 -12.35
N HIS A 145 -3.13 6.23 -12.24
CA HIS A 145 -4.08 6.61 -11.21
C HIS A 145 -5.48 6.65 -11.81
N GLN A 146 -6.47 6.17 -11.06
CA GLN A 146 -7.88 6.24 -11.42
C GLN A 146 -8.72 6.34 -10.16
N VAL A 147 -9.74 7.19 -10.20
CA VAL A 147 -10.73 7.30 -9.12
C VAL A 147 -12.10 6.84 -9.56
N ASP A 148 -12.67 5.95 -8.76
CA ASP A 148 -14.03 5.45 -8.86
C ASP A 148 -14.87 6.08 -7.74
N TRP A 149 -15.83 6.93 -8.10
CA TRP A 149 -16.69 7.62 -7.14
C TRP A 149 -17.81 6.72 -6.60
N LEU A 150 -18.08 6.78 -5.30
CA LEU A 150 -18.95 5.85 -4.58
C LEU A 150 -20.15 6.54 -3.91
N GLY A 151 -21.18 5.77 -3.57
CA GLY A 151 -22.35 6.29 -2.84
C GLY A 151 -23.06 7.42 -3.60
N ARG A 152 -23.31 8.55 -2.94
CA ARG A 152 -23.97 9.72 -3.58
C ARG A 152 -23.16 10.31 -4.74
N TYR A 153 -21.85 10.07 -4.73
CA TYR A 153 -20.88 10.56 -5.70
C TYR A 153 -20.81 9.68 -6.96
N SER A 154 -21.46 8.52 -6.98
CA SER A 154 -21.48 7.66 -8.18
C SER A 154 -22.16 8.27 -9.40
N ARG A 155 -22.97 9.32 -9.23
CA ARG A 155 -23.72 10.00 -10.29
C ARG A 155 -23.19 11.41 -10.52
N PRO A 156 -23.44 12.02 -11.70
CA PRO A 156 -23.21 13.45 -11.91
C PRO A 156 -24.05 14.28 -10.93
N LEU A 157 -23.43 15.23 -10.24
CA LEU A 157 -24.04 16.03 -9.17
C LEU A 157 -24.38 17.48 -9.57
N GLY A 158 -24.19 17.82 -10.85
CA GLY A 158 -24.56 19.13 -11.40
C GLY A 158 -23.51 19.68 -12.36
N THR A 159 -23.69 20.92 -12.77
CA THR A 159 -22.83 21.61 -13.75
C THR A 159 -21.42 21.92 -13.23
N ALA A 160 -21.25 21.97 -11.91
CA ALA A 160 -19.95 22.16 -11.27
C ALA A 160 -19.18 20.85 -10.99
N ASP A 161 -19.77 19.70 -11.31
CA ASP A 161 -19.17 18.39 -11.06
C ASP A 161 -18.18 18.01 -12.18
N LEU A 162 -16.89 17.92 -11.84
CA LEU A 162 -15.83 17.49 -12.76
C LEU A 162 -15.76 15.96 -12.90
N HIS A 163 -16.40 15.20 -12.02
CA HIS A 163 -16.34 13.73 -12.00
C HIS A 163 -14.89 13.21 -12.12
N THR A 164 -14.56 12.45 -13.18
CA THR A 164 -13.21 11.94 -13.46
C THR A 164 -12.36 12.88 -14.32
N ASN A 165 -12.88 14.04 -14.72
CA ASN A 165 -12.14 15.07 -15.46
C ASN A 165 -11.43 16.06 -14.52
N GLY A 166 -11.61 15.91 -13.20
CA GLY A 166 -10.91 16.72 -12.20
C GLY A 166 -9.45 16.31 -12.02
N SER A 167 -8.71 17.09 -11.23
CA SER A 167 -7.30 16.82 -10.88
C SER A 167 -7.09 15.48 -10.18
N TYR A 168 -8.12 14.98 -9.49
CA TYR A 168 -8.15 13.71 -8.79
C TYR A 168 -8.80 12.59 -9.63
N GLY A 169 -8.86 12.73 -10.96
CA GLY A 169 -9.64 11.87 -11.86
C GLY A 169 -8.89 10.67 -12.44
N LEU A 170 -8.26 10.87 -13.60
CA LEU A 170 -7.52 9.83 -14.33
C LEU A 170 -6.23 10.43 -14.89
N TYR A 171 -5.08 9.94 -14.45
CA TYR A 171 -3.79 10.41 -14.95
C TYR A 171 -2.69 9.36 -14.77
N ALA A 172 -1.62 9.48 -15.56
CA ALA A 172 -0.43 8.65 -15.44
C ALA A 172 0.75 9.49 -14.97
N THR A 173 1.61 8.90 -14.15
CA THR A 173 2.84 9.54 -13.64
C THR A 173 4.04 8.64 -13.86
N PHE A 174 5.12 9.23 -14.36
CA PHE A 174 6.44 8.61 -14.40
C PHE A 174 7.34 9.34 -13.42
N GLY A 175 8.03 8.60 -12.56
CA GLY A 175 8.80 9.20 -11.48
C GLY A 175 10.00 8.37 -11.07
N VAL A 176 10.88 9.04 -10.33
CA VAL A 176 12.04 8.41 -9.69
C VAL A 176 11.87 8.58 -8.18
N ARG A 177 12.03 7.49 -7.43
CA ARG A 177 12.08 7.50 -5.97
C ARG A 177 13.51 7.22 -5.53
N TRP A 178 13.99 7.98 -4.55
CA TRP A 178 15.26 7.76 -3.90
C TRP A 178 15.05 7.53 -2.41
N SER A 179 15.57 6.43 -1.88
CA SER A 179 15.43 6.07 -0.47
C SER A 179 16.74 6.32 0.28
N PHE A 180 16.69 7.15 1.33
CA PHE A 180 17.82 7.50 2.19
C PHE A 180 17.65 6.94 3.61
N GLY A 181 18.74 6.88 4.38
CA GLY A 181 18.69 6.51 5.80
C GLY A 181 18.50 5.01 6.11
N GLY A 182 18.82 4.11 5.17
CA GLY A 182 18.67 2.65 5.38
C GLY A 182 17.23 2.13 5.35
N TYR A 183 16.24 3.04 5.31
CA TYR A 183 14.83 2.74 5.06
C TYR A 183 14.62 2.36 3.59
N GLY A 184 15.06 1.15 3.23
CA GLY A 184 14.90 0.58 1.89
C GLY A 184 14.97 -0.94 1.86
N HIS A 185 15.60 -1.58 2.86
CA HIS A 185 15.88 -3.00 2.80
C HIS A 185 15.85 -3.68 4.19
N GLN A 186 14.68 -3.86 4.78
CA GLN A 186 14.48 -4.90 5.80
C GLN A 186 14.00 -6.24 5.19
N GLY A 187 13.91 -6.36 3.86
CA GLY A 187 13.38 -7.56 3.20
C GLY A 187 14.17 -8.13 2.02
N ALA A 188 15.23 -7.45 1.53
CA ALA A 188 16.10 -7.98 0.49
C ALA A 188 17.51 -8.15 1.06
N PRO A 189 18.16 -9.33 0.88
CA PRO A 189 19.48 -9.55 1.41
C PRO A 189 20.46 -8.56 0.78
N ALA A 190 21.07 -7.75 1.64
CA ALA A 190 22.26 -6.99 1.33
C ALA A 190 23.38 -7.99 1.02
N VAL A 191 23.45 -8.42 -0.24
CA VAL A 191 24.64 -9.04 -0.80
C VAL A 191 24.97 -8.23 -2.04
N TYR A 192 25.69 -7.14 -1.79
CA TYR A 192 26.72 -6.70 -2.72
C TYR A 192 28.04 -7.28 -2.21
#